data_AF-A0A426VBE4-F1
#
_entry.id   AF-A0A426VBE4-F1
#
_cell.length_a   1.000
_cell.length_b   1.000
_cell.length_c   1.000
_cell.angle_alpha   90.00
_cell.angle_beta   90.00
_cell.angle_gamma   90.00
#
_symmetry.space_group_name_H-M   'P 1'
#
loop_
_entity.id
_entity.type
_entity.pdbx_description
1 polymer ?
#
loop_
_entity_poly.entity_id
_entity_poly.type
_entity_poly.pdbx_seq_one_letter_code
_entity_poly.pdbx_strand_id
1 'polypeptide(L)'
;MASTDHTPRLFVLAGTNGAGKSSVGGATIRARGAQYFNPDEAAASIRRAQPHLSATQANSAAWHEGKRLLQHAIALGLDYNFETTLGGKSFAKLLEEAASKGFEVRVWYVGLASAEHHLARVKARVRKGGHDIPEADIRRRFDQSRLQLIQLLPVLTELRVYDNTAEADPHKGIAPKPQLLLHWQRDKAGRGAVRHPQDAAALADTPEWAKPVVMAAMKASLQAASPEPQTGPKAKAAVSPAAGPVADLKPAAKAERPKRSAPVSLKTVAPSPAGAPPKRNRPAK
;
A
#
# COMPACT_ATOMS: atom_id res chain seq x y z
N MET A 1 -1.21 -19.81 -27.37
CA MET A 1 -1.83 -19.10 -26.22
C MET A 1 -1.08 -19.53 -24.99
N ALA A 2 -0.39 -18.62 -24.30
CA ALA A 2 0.38 -18.97 -23.11
C ALA A 2 -0.57 -19.38 -21.98
N SER A 3 -0.21 -20.44 -21.25
CA SER A 3 -1.00 -21.03 -20.16
C SER A 3 -1.40 -20.00 -19.11
N THR A 4 -2.70 -19.82 -18.90
CA THR A 4 -3.29 -18.89 -17.93
C THR A 4 -3.36 -19.47 -16.50
N ASP A 5 -2.33 -20.20 -16.06
CA ASP A 5 -2.32 -20.84 -14.74
C ASP A 5 -1.63 -19.97 -13.66
N HIS A 6 -1.25 -18.74 -14.02
CA HIS A 6 -0.60 -17.81 -13.10
C HIS A 6 -1.58 -16.75 -12.61
N THR A 7 -1.99 -16.84 -11.34
CA THR A 7 -2.67 -15.74 -10.66
C THR A 7 -1.68 -14.62 -10.35
N PRO A 8 -1.87 -13.40 -10.91
CA PRO A 8 -0.90 -12.34 -10.76
C PRO A 8 -0.86 -11.81 -9.33
N ARG A 9 0.32 -11.42 -8.85
CA ARG A 9 0.56 -11.08 -7.43
C ARG A 9 1.14 -9.68 -7.28
N LEU A 10 0.52 -8.91 -6.38
CA LEU A 10 1.08 -7.66 -5.89
C LEU A 10 1.66 -7.90 -4.49
N PHE A 11 2.97 -7.71 -4.35
CA PHE A 11 3.63 -7.76 -3.05
C PHE A 11 4.01 -6.35 -2.57
N VAL A 12 3.41 -5.94 -1.47
CA VAL A 12 3.50 -4.56 -0.98
C VAL A 12 4.26 -4.51 0.32
N LEU A 13 5.38 -3.77 0.33
CA LEU A 13 6.07 -3.38 1.56
C LEU A 13 5.49 -2.05 2.05
N ALA A 14 4.69 -2.09 3.11
CA ALA A 14 3.91 -0.95 3.61
C ALA A 14 4.37 -0.46 4.99
N GLY A 15 4.15 0.82 5.28
CA GLY A 15 4.42 1.43 6.60
C GLY A 15 5.18 2.76 6.54
N THR A 16 5.11 3.50 7.64
CA THR A 16 5.65 4.87 7.74
C THR A 16 7.16 4.93 7.48
N ASN A 17 7.66 6.10 7.05
CA ASN A 17 9.10 6.32 6.88
C ASN A 17 9.86 6.00 8.18
N GLY A 18 11.06 5.43 8.09
CA GLY A 18 11.84 5.01 9.26
C GLY A 18 11.45 3.66 9.87
N ALA A 19 10.36 3.02 9.42
CA ALA A 19 9.94 1.71 9.95
C ALA A 19 10.95 0.57 9.70
N GLY A 20 11.81 0.71 8.68
CA GLY A 20 12.74 -0.35 8.26
C GLY A 20 12.22 -1.27 7.16
N LYS A 21 11.22 -0.86 6.37
CA LYS A 21 10.61 -1.66 5.29
C LYS A 21 11.63 -2.26 4.32
N SER A 22 12.59 -1.46 3.87
CA SER A 22 13.64 -1.93 2.96
C SER A 22 14.59 -2.92 3.63
N SER A 23 14.86 -2.78 4.93
CA SER A 23 15.71 -3.71 5.70
C SER A 23 14.99 -5.03 6.01
N VAL A 24 13.71 -4.98 6.37
CA VAL A 24 12.92 -6.17 6.74
C VAL A 24 12.42 -6.90 5.50
N GLY A 25 11.68 -6.20 4.65
CA GLY A 25 11.07 -6.77 3.46
C GLY A 25 11.97 -6.71 2.24
N GLY A 26 12.56 -5.54 1.97
CA GLY A 26 13.33 -5.31 0.74
C GLY A 26 14.55 -6.22 0.59
N ALA A 27 15.30 -6.42 1.68
CA ALA A 27 16.42 -7.37 1.73
C ALA A 27 15.96 -8.81 1.45
N THR A 28 14.82 -9.22 2.00
CA THR A 28 14.23 -10.55 1.77
C THR A 28 13.81 -10.75 0.30
N ILE A 29 13.19 -9.73 -0.31
CA ILE A 29 12.82 -9.77 -1.74
C ILE A 29 14.07 -9.94 -2.61
N ARG A 30 15.11 -9.13 -2.36
CA ARG A 30 16.38 -9.17 -3.12
C ARG A 30 17.14 -10.47 -2.94
N ALA A 31 17.18 -11.01 -1.72
CA ALA A 31 17.84 -12.29 -1.43
C ALA A 31 17.20 -13.46 -2.21
N ARG A 32 15.93 -13.33 -2.60
CA ARG A 32 15.22 -14.30 -3.45
C ARG A 32 15.35 -14.01 -4.95
N GLY A 33 16.21 -13.08 -5.34
CA GLY A 33 16.44 -12.69 -6.73
C GLY A 33 15.33 -11.83 -7.35
N ALA A 34 14.35 -11.37 -6.57
CA ALA A 34 13.28 -10.53 -7.05
C ALA A 34 13.63 -9.04 -6.95
N GLN A 35 13.04 -8.25 -7.86
CA GLN A 35 13.12 -6.79 -7.81
C GLN A 35 11.87 -6.20 -7.16
N TYR A 36 12.00 -5.00 -6.61
CA TYR A 36 10.86 -4.20 -6.16
C TYR A 36 11.12 -2.72 -6.40
N PHE A 37 10.05 -1.95 -6.58
CA PHE A 37 10.14 -0.50 -6.70
C PHE A 37 10.24 0.16 -5.33
N ASN A 38 11.33 0.89 -5.09
CA ASN A 38 11.53 1.69 -3.89
C ASN A 38 11.48 3.19 -4.25
N PRO A 39 10.48 3.97 -3.76
CA PRO A 39 10.36 5.39 -4.10
C PRO A 39 11.53 6.24 -3.62
N ASP A 40 12.18 5.90 -2.49
CA ASP A 40 13.35 6.63 -1.98
C ASP A 40 14.57 6.43 -2.91
N GLU A 41 14.77 5.20 -3.43
CA GLU A 41 15.84 4.88 -4.38
C GLU A 41 15.59 5.51 -5.75
N ALA A 42 14.33 5.48 -6.22
CA ALA A 42 13.92 6.12 -7.46
C ALA A 42 14.13 7.64 -7.40
N ALA A 43 13.72 8.30 -6.30
CA ALA A 43 13.94 9.73 -6.10
C ALA A 43 15.44 10.07 -6.06
N ALA A 44 16.26 9.27 -5.37
CA ALA A 44 17.70 9.44 -5.36
C ALA A 44 18.32 9.30 -6.76
N SER A 45 17.86 8.33 -7.55
CA SER A 45 18.30 8.14 -8.93
C SER A 45 17.92 9.31 -9.82
N ILE A 46 16.68 9.80 -9.71
CA ILE A 46 16.20 10.98 -10.44
C ILE A 46 17.05 12.21 -10.10
N ARG A 47 17.35 12.45 -8.81
CA ARG A 47 18.22 13.56 -8.42
C ARG A 47 19.64 13.46 -8.96
N ARG A 48 20.21 12.25 -9.03
CA ARG A 48 21.53 12.06 -9.63
C ARG A 48 21.52 12.35 -11.13
N ALA A 49 20.49 11.91 -11.84
CA ALA A 49 20.34 12.15 -13.28
C ALA A 49 19.95 13.60 -13.61
N GLN A 50 19.22 14.27 -12.71
CA GLN A 50 18.70 15.62 -12.88
C GLN A 50 18.98 16.46 -11.62
N PRO A 51 20.24 16.91 -11.41
CA PRO A 51 20.65 17.60 -10.19
C PRO A 51 19.93 18.94 -9.92
N HIS A 52 19.33 19.53 -10.95
CA HIS A 52 18.55 20.76 -10.86
C HIS A 52 17.19 20.56 -10.17
N LEU A 53 16.70 19.33 -10.04
CA LEU A 53 15.45 19.06 -9.35
C LEU A 53 15.62 19.17 -7.84
N SER A 54 14.69 19.89 -7.21
CA SER A 54 14.52 19.86 -5.76
C SER A 54 14.16 18.46 -5.28
N ALA A 55 14.41 18.19 -3.99
CA ALA A 55 14.04 16.94 -3.37
C ALA A 55 12.52 16.64 -3.49
N THR A 56 11.68 17.66 -3.30
CA THR A 56 10.22 17.57 -3.48
C THR A 56 9.84 17.18 -4.91
N GLN A 57 10.46 17.79 -5.93
CA GLN A 57 10.20 17.44 -7.33
C GLN A 57 10.61 16.01 -7.64
N ALA A 58 11.79 15.58 -7.19
CA ALA A 58 12.25 14.21 -7.40
C ALA A 58 11.38 13.16 -6.67
N ASN A 59 10.94 13.46 -5.45
CA ASN A 59 10.00 12.61 -4.70
C ASN A 59 8.64 12.51 -5.41
N SER A 60 8.14 13.64 -5.93
CA SER A 60 6.90 13.67 -6.70
C SER A 60 7.02 12.82 -7.98
N ALA A 61 8.11 13.00 -8.73
CA ALA A 61 8.39 12.21 -9.93
C ALA A 61 8.50 10.71 -9.63
N ALA A 62 9.22 10.32 -8.57
CA ALA A 62 9.31 8.93 -8.12
C ALA A 62 7.95 8.36 -7.72
N TRP A 63 7.11 9.15 -7.04
CA TRP A 63 5.75 8.74 -6.67
C TRP A 63 4.87 8.52 -7.91
N HIS A 64 4.91 9.42 -8.88
CA HIS A 64 4.19 9.29 -10.14
C HIS A 64 4.65 8.06 -10.93
N GLU A 65 5.95 7.81 -10.98
CA GLU A 65 6.50 6.62 -11.65
C GLU A 65 6.06 5.33 -10.96
N GLY A 66 6.15 5.26 -9.62
CA GLY A 66 5.68 4.10 -8.87
C GLY A 66 4.19 3.81 -9.09
N LYS A 67 3.37 4.87 -9.17
CA LYS A 67 1.94 4.76 -9.49
C LYS A 67 1.72 4.26 -10.93
N ARG A 68 2.46 4.81 -11.90
CA ARG A 68 2.39 4.41 -13.31
C ARG A 68 2.76 2.94 -13.50
N LEU A 69 3.83 2.49 -12.84
CA LEU A 69 4.28 1.09 -12.88
C LEU A 69 3.26 0.14 -12.26
N LEU A 70 2.64 0.50 -11.14
CA LEU A 70 1.56 -0.28 -10.54
C LEU A 70 0.35 -0.38 -11.48
N GLN A 71 -0.08 0.74 -12.08
CA GLN A 71 -1.17 0.74 -13.06
C GLN A 71 -0.85 -0.13 -14.27
N HIS A 72 0.39 -0.09 -14.75
CA HIS A 72 0.86 -0.92 -15.85
C HIS A 72 0.83 -2.40 -15.50
N ALA A 73 1.32 -2.79 -14.32
CA ALA A 73 1.27 -4.16 -13.84
C ALA A 73 -0.18 -4.67 -13.72
N ILE A 74 -1.09 -3.85 -13.18
CA ILE A 74 -2.53 -4.17 -13.09
C ILE A 74 -3.14 -4.35 -14.48
N ALA A 75 -2.83 -3.47 -15.43
CA ALA A 75 -3.38 -3.52 -16.79
C ALA A 75 -2.93 -4.78 -17.56
N LEU A 76 -1.71 -5.27 -17.29
CA LEU A 76 -1.12 -6.40 -18.00
C LEU A 76 -1.19 -7.73 -17.23
N GLY A 77 -1.74 -7.76 -16.01
CA GLY A 77 -1.76 -8.98 -15.19
C GLY A 77 -0.37 -9.44 -14.78
N LEU A 78 0.54 -8.51 -14.43
CA LEU A 78 1.93 -8.82 -14.11
C LEU A 78 2.18 -8.83 -12.60
N ASP A 79 3.06 -9.73 -12.16
CA ASP A 79 3.59 -9.69 -10.80
C ASP A 79 4.35 -8.38 -10.57
N TYR A 80 4.13 -7.76 -9.42
CA TYR A 80 4.80 -6.50 -9.10
C TYR A 80 5.01 -6.33 -7.60
N ASN A 81 6.25 -6.00 -7.25
CA ASN A 81 6.65 -5.75 -5.87
C ASN A 81 6.98 -4.26 -5.71
N PHE A 82 6.48 -3.62 -4.67
CA PHE A 82 6.81 -2.21 -4.43
C PHE A 82 6.70 -1.82 -2.96
N GLU A 83 7.39 -0.73 -2.61
CA GLU A 83 7.32 -0.10 -1.31
C GLU A 83 6.40 1.12 -1.34
N THR A 84 5.60 1.29 -0.29
CA THR A 84 4.75 2.47 -0.09
C THR A 84 4.64 2.83 1.39
N THR A 85 4.39 4.09 1.69
CA THR A 85 4.04 4.49 3.06
C THR A 85 2.61 4.14 3.41
N LEU A 86 1.77 3.85 2.40
CA LEU A 86 0.32 3.74 2.52
C LEU A 86 -0.33 5.00 3.15
N GLY A 87 0.38 6.14 3.14
CA GLY A 87 -0.04 7.36 3.82
C GLY A 87 -1.13 8.17 3.13
N GLY A 88 -1.65 7.68 2.01
CA GLY A 88 -2.72 8.31 1.25
C GLY A 88 -3.52 7.27 0.46
N LYS A 89 -4.69 7.69 -0.05
CA LYS A 89 -5.70 6.80 -0.62
C LYS A 89 -5.36 6.24 -2.02
N SER A 90 -4.42 6.86 -2.74
CA SER A 90 -4.18 6.54 -4.15
C SER A 90 -3.71 5.09 -4.36
N PHE A 91 -2.74 4.63 -3.57
CA PHE A 91 -2.25 3.26 -3.69
C PHE A 91 -3.26 2.24 -3.15
N ALA A 92 -3.96 2.57 -2.05
CA ALA A 92 -5.03 1.71 -1.52
C ALA A 92 -6.12 1.44 -2.58
N LYS A 93 -6.62 2.48 -3.26
CA LYS A 93 -7.61 2.32 -4.34
C LYS A 93 -7.11 1.44 -5.49
N LEU A 94 -5.84 1.57 -5.87
CA LEU A 94 -5.25 0.73 -6.92
C LEU A 94 -5.12 -0.74 -6.48
N LEU A 95 -4.85 -0.99 -5.20
CA LEU A 95 -4.80 -2.34 -4.65
C LEU A 95 -6.20 -2.98 -4.58
N GLU A 96 -7.23 -2.20 -4.23
CA GLU A 96 -8.64 -2.63 -4.30
C GLU A 96 -9.04 -2.97 -5.74
N GLU A 97 -8.65 -2.13 -6.71
CA GLU A 97 -8.88 -2.38 -8.14
C GLU A 97 -8.14 -3.64 -8.62
N ALA A 98 -6.90 -3.85 -8.18
CA ALA A 98 -6.15 -5.06 -8.53
C ALA A 98 -6.83 -6.32 -7.98
N ALA A 99 -7.26 -6.28 -6.71
CA ALA A 99 -7.95 -7.40 -6.09
C ALA A 99 -9.27 -7.74 -6.81
N SER A 100 -10.05 -6.74 -7.24
CA SER A 100 -11.27 -6.97 -8.02
C SER A 100 -11.01 -7.54 -9.42
N LYS A 101 -9.80 -7.38 -9.94
CA LYS A 101 -9.30 -8.00 -11.18
C LYS A 101 -8.67 -9.38 -10.98
N GLY A 102 -8.76 -9.95 -9.77
CA GLY A 102 -8.27 -11.29 -9.47
C GLY A 102 -6.80 -11.38 -9.06
N PHE A 103 -6.15 -10.25 -8.73
CA PHE A 103 -4.79 -10.30 -8.18
C PHE A 103 -4.77 -10.86 -6.77
N GLU A 104 -3.72 -11.60 -6.45
CA GLU A 104 -3.35 -11.80 -5.04
C GLU A 104 -2.64 -10.54 -4.52
N VAL A 105 -3.26 -9.86 -3.56
CA VAL A 105 -2.64 -8.72 -2.89
C VAL A 105 -2.07 -9.15 -1.55
N ARG A 106 -0.75 -9.13 -1.44
CA ARG A 106 0.01 -9.55 -0.25
C ARG A 106 0.76 -8.37 0.34
N VAL A 107 0.51 -8.07 1.61
CA VAL A 107 1.09 -6.90 2.28
C VAL A 107 1.98 -7.34 3.44
N TRP A 108 3.21 -6.85 3.46
CA TRP A 108 4.05 -6.83 4.66
C TRP A 108 4.08 -5.40 5.18
N TYR A 109 3.42 -5.17 6.31
CA TYR A 109 3.41 -3.91 6.99
C TYR A 109 4.47 -3.89 8.10
N VAL A 110 5.28 -2.84 8.17
CA VAL A 110 6.27 -2.65 9.24
C VAL A 110 5.95 -1.35 9.97
N GLY A 111 5.82 -1.44 11.30
CA GLY A 111 5.55 -0.30 12.18
C GLY A 111 6.53 -0.19 13.33
N LEU A 112 6.45 0.92 14.06
CA LEU A 112 7.17 1.20 15.30
C LEU A 112 6.17 1.66 16.37
N ALA A 113 6.60 1.63 17.62
CA ALA A 113 5.77 1.96 18.78
C ALA A 113 5.16 3.37 18.74
N SER A 114 5.85 4.35 18.16
CA SER A 114 5.35 5.73 18.11
C SER A 114 5.89 6.53 16.92
N ALA A 115 5.26 7.67 16.64
CA ALA A 115 5.75 8.62 15.64
C ALA A 115 7.15 9.14 15.98
N GLU A 116 7.49 9.26 17.27
CA GLU A 116 8.79 9.70 17.77
C GLU A 116 9.90 8.71 17.39
N HIS A 117 9.62 7.40 17.44
CA HIS A 117 10.56 6.38 16.96
C HIS A 117 10.82 6.53 15.44
N HIS A 118 9.77 6.81 14.67
CA HIS A 118 9.92 7.09 13.23
C HIS A 118 10.78 8.34 12.99
N LEU A 119 10.50 9.43 13.73
CA LEU A 119 11.25 10.69 13.65
C LEU A 119 12.72 10.49 14.03
N ALA A 120 13.00 9.76 15.11
CA ALA A 120 14.36 9.47 15.56
C ALA A 120 15.15 8.71 14.49
N ARG A 121 14.56 7.67 13.89
CA ARG A 121 15.22 6.88 12.83
C ARG A 121 15.41 7.67 11.54
N VAL A 122 14.45 8.50 11.15
CA VAL A 122 14.61 9.40 9.99
C VAL A 122 15.74 10.40 10.25
N LYS A 123 15.78 11.05 11.42
CA LYS A 123 16.86 11.98 11.81
C LYS A 123 18.23 11.28 11.80
N ALA A 124 18.34 10.08 12.36
CA ALA A 124 19.58 9.30 12.34
C ALA A 124 20.03 8.96 10.91
N ARG A 125 19.10 8.63 10.01
CA ARG A 125 19.39 8.38 8.59
C ARG A 125 19.83 9.64 7.85
N VAL A 126 19.21 10.79 8.13
CA VAL A 126 19.58 12.09 7.54
C VAL A 126 21.01 12.48 7.91
N ARG A 127 21.42 12.27 9.17
CA ARG A 127 22.80 12.48 9.62
C ARG A 127 23.83 11.63 8.86
N LYS A 128 23.40 10.51 8.27
CA LYS A 128 24.23 9.61 7.43
C LYS A 128 24.09 9.90 5.92
N GLY A 129 23.56 11.07 5.54
CA GLY A 129 23.38 11.48 4.15
C GLY A 129 22.06 11.03 3.50
N GLY A 130 21.11 10.53 4.29
CA GLY A 130 19.77 10.19 3.80
C GLY A 130 18.87 11.42 3.56
N HIS A 131 17.70 11.17 2.97
CA HIS A 131 16.71 12.22 2.69
C HIS A 131 15.83 12.52 3.92
N ASP A 132 15.59 13.81 4.15
CA ASP A 132 14.76 14.34 5.24
C ASP A 132 13.27 14.32 4.91
N ILE A 133 12.41 14.02 5.88
CA ILE A 133 10.96 13.95 5.68
C ILE A 133 10.31 14.90 6.70
N PRO A 134 9.42 15.81 6.29
CA PRO A 134 8.76 16.72 7.21
C PRO A 134 8.08 15.97 8.37
N GLU A 135 8.24 16.47 9.59
CA GLU A 135 7.69 15.84 10.79
C GLU A 135 6.17 15.66 10.71
N ALA A 136 5.47 16.69 10.23
CA ALA A 136 4.02 16.65 10.02
C ALA A 136 3.59 15.51 9.08
N ASP A 137 4.42 15.19 8.08
CA ASP A 137 4.19 14.08 7.17
C ASP A 137 4.37 12.72 7.87
N ILE A 138 5.40 12.56 8.71
CA ILE A 138 5.63 11.33 9.47
C ILE A 138 4.47 11.09 10.44
N ARG A 139 4.06 12.11 11.20
CA ARG A 139 2.93 12.02 12.14
C ARG A 139 1.63 11.66 11.43
N ARG A 140 1.29 12.36 10.33
CA ARG A 140 0.12 12.04 9.52
C ARG A 140 0.16 10.60 9.00
N ARG A 141 1.30 10.15 8.47
CA ARG A 141 1.48 8.81 7.89
C ARG A 141 1.40 7.72 8.95
N PHE A 142 1.86 7.98 10.18
CA PHE A 142 1.76 7.06 11.30
C PHE A 142 0.32 6.57 11.49
N ASP A 143 -0.65 7.49 11.52
CA ASP A 143 -2.06 7.12 11.67
C ASP A 143 -2.71 6.68 10.35
N GLN A 144 -2.54 7.48 9.28
CA GLN A 144 -3.22 7.22 8.02
C GLN A 144 -2.84 5.87 7.41
N SER A 145 -1.58 5.46 7.51
CA SER A 145 -1.15 4.17 6.94
C SER A 145 -1.86 2.98 7.59
N ARG A 146 -2.11 3.00 8.91
CA ARG A 146 -2.86 1.94 9.60
C ARG A 146 -4.33 1.95 9.22
N LEU A 147 -4.93 3.14 9.10
CA LEU A 147 -6.32 3.27 8.66
C LEU A 147 -6.51 2.73 7.24
N GLN A 148 -5.60 3.05 6.32
CA GLN A 148 -5.62 2.50 4.97
C GLN A 148 -5.40 0.97 4.97
N LEU A 149 -4.53 0.45 5.84
CA LEU A 149 -4.31 -0.99 5.96
C LEU A 149 -5.57 -1.74 6.42
N ILE A 150 -6.27 -1.20 7.43
CA ILE A 150 -7.54 -1.76 7.92
C ILE A 150 -8.61 -1.74 6.83
N GLN A 151 -8.68 -0.65 6.04
CA GLN A 151 -9.60 -0.54 4.92
C GLN A 151 -9.31 -1.56 3.81
N LEU A 152 -8.03 -1.86 3.55
CA LEU A 152 -7.62 -2.84 2.55
C LEU A 152 -7.82 -4.29 2.97
N LEU A 153 -7.81 -4.57 4.28
CA LEU A 153 -7.85 -5.93 4.81
C LEU A 153 -8.90 -6.86 4.16
N PRO A 154 -10.15 -6.43 3.88
CA PRO A 154 -11.16 -7.27 3.26
C PRO A 154 -10.85 -7.71 1.83
N VAL A 155 -9.88 -7.09 1.15
CA VAL A 155 -9.47 -7.46 -0.22
C VAL A 155 -8.09 -8.11 -0.27
N LEU A 156 -7.38 -8.24 0.86
CA LEU A 156 -6.06 -8.86 0.90
C LEU A 156 -6.16 -10.39 0.79
N THR A 157 -5.11 -10.97 0.20
CA THR A 157 -4.81 -12.40 0.22
C THR A 157 -3.95 -12.76 1.42
N GLU A 158 -2.99 -11.90 1.78
CA GLU A 158 -2.10 -12.10 2.93
C GLU A 158 -1.75 -10.75 3.55
N LEU A 159 -1.76 -10.69 4.89
CA LEU A 159 -1.24 -9.59 5.67
C LEU A 159 -0.25 -10.12 6.71
N ARG A 160 0.97 -9.59 6.70
CA ARG A 160 1.91 -9.71 7.82
C ARG A 160 2.21 -8.35 8.41
N VAL A 161 2.14 -8.25 9.73
CA VAL A 161 2.48 -7.03 10.47
C VAL A 161 3.69 -7.30 11.35
N TYR A 162 4.71 -6.46 11.21
CA TYR A 162 5.94 -6.55 11.97
C TYR A 162 6.13 -5.32 12.84
N ASP A 163 6.47 -5.54 14.11
CA ASP A 163 7.05 -4.54 14.98
C ASP A 163 8.57 -4.52 14.76
N ASN A 164 9.12 -3.35 14.49
CA ASN A 164 10.55 -3.15 14.37
C ASN A 164 11.09 -2.09 15.33
N THR A 165 10.43 -1.89 16.48
CA THR A 165 10.74 -0.84 17.47
C THR A 165 12.07 -1.09 18.14
N ALA A 166 12.34 -2.34 18.54
CA ALA A 166 13.58 -2.72 19.20
C ALA A 166 14.78 -2.24 18.38
N GLU A 167 15.69 -1.55 19.04
CA GLU A 167 16.99 -1.21 18.48
C GLU A 167 17.98 -2.26 18.97
N ALA A 168 18.86 -2.71 18.08
CA ALA A 168 20.00 -3.52 18.49
C ALA A 168 21.20 -2.60 18.69
N ASP A 169 22.05 -2.96 19.64
CA ASP A 169 23.29 -2.27 19.93
C ASP A 169 24.20 -2.24 18.68
N PRO A 170 24.48 -1.05 18.10
CA PRO A 170 25.35 -0.92 16.94
C PRO A 170 26.76 -1.50 17.19
N HIS A 171 27.21 -1.56 18.44
CA HIS A 171 28.52 -2.09 18.82
C HIS A 171 28.58 -3.61 18.82
N LYS A 172 27.42 -4.30 18.83
CA LYS A 172 27.35 -5.76 18.81
C LYS A 172 27.18 -6.35 17.41
N GLY A 173 27.00 -5.51 16.37
CA GLY A 173 26.82 -5.97 14.99
C GLY A 173 25.55 -6.82 14.75
N ILE A 174 24.65 -6.89 15.72
CA ILE A 174 23.40 -7.63 15.63
C ILE A 174 22.37 -6.70 14.99
N ALA A 175 21.74 -7.10 13.88
CA ALA A 175 20.59 -6.37 13.36
C ALA A 175 19.37 -6.65 14.27
N PRO A 176 18.55 -5.63 14.60
CA PRO A 176 17.33 -5.87 15.36
C PRO A 176 16.42 -6.82 14.56
N LYS A 177 15.91 -7.85 15.23
CA LYS A 177 15.01 -8.83 14.63
C LYS A 177 13.57 -8.29 14.73
N PRO A 178 12.89 -8.02 13.60
CA PRO A 178 11.49 -7.61 13.65
C PRO A 178 10.63 -8.70 14.27
N GLN A 179 9.74 -8.31 15.18
CA GLN A 179 8.78 -9.21 15.80
C GLN A 179 7.55 -9.31 14.89
N LEU A 180 7.16 -10.53 14.51
CA LEU A 180 5.88 -10.76 13.85
C LEU A 180 4.77 -10.54 14.88
N LEU A 181 3.83 -9.64 14.60
CA LEU A 181 2.67 -9.36 15.45
C LEU A 181 1.37 -9.94 14.90
N LEU A 182 1.25 -9.98 13.57
CA LEU A 182 0.08 -10.52 12.89
C LEU A 182 0.53 -11.29 11.66
N HIS A 183 -0.05 -12.47 11.48
CA HIS A 183 -0.12 -13.12 10.18
C HIS A 183 -1.57 -13.48 9.94
N TRP A 184 -2.20 -12.82 8.97
CA TRP A 184 -3.55 -13.12 8.51
C TRP A 184 -3.47 -13.56 7.05
N GLN A 185 -4.23 -14.59 6.68
CA GLN A 185 -4.21 -15.13 5.33
C GLN A 185 -5.58 -15.65 4.92
N ARG A 186 -5.91 -15.45 3.63
CA ARG A 186 -7.10 -15.99 3.00
C ARG A 186 -6.82 -17.37 2.38
N ASP A 187 -7.73 -18.32 2.58
CA ASP A 187 -7.71 -19.61 1.89
C ASP A 187 -8.24 -19.51 0.45
N LYS A 188 -8.15 -20.61 -0.31
CA LYS A 188 -8.65 -20.67 -1.69
C LYS A 188 -10.18 -20.50 -1.80
N ALA A 189 -10.91 -20.78 -0.72
CA ALA A 189 -12.37 -20.59 -0.65
C ALA A 189 -12.73 -19.14 -0.28
N GLY A 190 -11.75 -18.25 -0.13
CA GLY A 190 -11.97 -16.85 0.19
C GLY A 190 -12.11 -16.55 1.69
N ARG A 191 -11.91 -17.52 2.59
CA ARG A 191 -12.04 -17.34 4.05
C ARG A 191 -10.71 -16.88 4.65
N GLY A 192 -10.76 -15.78 5.38
CA GLY A 192 -9.62 -15.22 6.10
C GLY A 192 -9.44 -15.85 7.48
N ALA A 193 -8.20 -16.11 7.88
CA ALA A 193 -7.86 -16.57 9.22
C ALA A 193 -6.60 -15.91 9.76
N VAL A 194 -6.61 -15.58 11.05
CA VAL A 194 -5.40 -15.24 11.82
C VAL A 194 -4.60 -16.52 12.08
N ARG A 195 -3.34 -16.53 11.64
CA ARG A 195 -2.34 -17.59 11.87
C ARG A 195 -1.34 -17.24 12.97
N HIS A 196 -1.24 -15.96 13.31
CA HIS A 196 -0.45 -15.43 14.43
C HIS A 196 -1.08 -14.09 14.87
N PRO A 197 -1.23 -13.79 16.17
CA PRO A 197 -0.84 -14.61 17.33
C PRO A 197 -1.69 -15.89 17.45
N GLN A 198 -1.15 -16.92 18.13
CA GLN A 198 -1.81 -18.24 18.25
C GLN A 198 -2.43 -18.49 19.63
N ASP A 199 -2.05 -17.69 20.63
CA ASP A 199 -2.53 -17.81 22.00
C ASP A 199 -2.83 -16.43 22.62
N ALA A 200 -3.52 -16.46 23.76
CA ALA A 200 -3.95 -15.25 24.46
C ALA A 200 -2.79 -14.42 25.02
N ALA A 201 -1.66 -15.05 25.36
CA ALA A 201 -0.49 -14.33 25.88
C ALA A 201 0.17 -13.51 24.77
N ALA A 202 0.44 -14.11 23.62
CA ALA A 202 0.97 -13.43 22.45
C ALA A 202 0.00 -12.33 21.93
N LEU A 203 -1.32 -12.53 22.08
CA LEU A 203 -2.29 -11.48 21.78
C LEU A 203 -2.22 -10.33 22.79
N ALA A 204 -2.10 -10.62 24.09
CA ALA A 204 -1.96 -9.61 25.13
C ALA A 204 -0.68 -8.77 24.96
N ASP A 205 0.38 -9.36 24.44
CA ASP A 205 1.65 -8.69 24.12
C ASP A 205 1.60 -7.81 22.86
N THR A 206 0.45 -7.69 22.19
CA THR A 206 0.30 -6.82 21.01
C THR A 206 0.51 -5.35 21.40
N PRO A 207 1.50 -4.65 20.82
CA PRO A 207 1.74 -3.24 21.07
C PRO A 207 0.55 -2.36 20.70
N GLU A 208 0.31 -1.28 21.47
CA GLU A 208 -0.83 -0.37 21.31
C GLU A 208 -1.05 0.09 19.86
N TRP A 209 0.04 0.46 19.17
CA TRP A 209 -0.03 0.95 17.79
C TRP A 209 -0.60 -0.09 16.81
N ALA A 210 -0.44 -1.38 17.10
CA ALA A 210 -0.83 -2.48 16.23
C ALA A 210 -2.21 -3.06 16.58
N LYS A 211 -2.70 -2.86 17.81
CA LYS A 211 -3.98 -3.40 18.29
C LYS A 211 -5.15 -3.16 17.33
N PRO A 212 -5.37 -1.95 16.76
CA PRO A 212 -6.48 -1.75 15.82
C PRO A 212 -6.40 -2.64 14.57
N VAL A 213 -5.19 -2.89 14.06
CA VAL A 213 -4.97 -3.75 12.88
C VAL A 213 -5.21 -5.22 13.24
N VAL A 214 -4.66 -5.67 14.38
CA VAL A 214 -4.85 -7.05 14.88
C VAL A 214 -6.33 -7.34 15.13
N MET A 215 -7.03 -6.44 15.83
CA MET A 215 -8.46 -6.59 16.11
C MET A 215 -9.32 -6.60 14.83
N ALA A 216 -8.98 -5.78 13.83
CA ALA A 216 -9.66 -5.82 12.54
C ALA A 216 -9.50 -7.19 11.85
N ALA A 217 -8.30 -7.79 11.90
CA ALA A 217 -8.04 -9.12 11.33
C ALA A 217 -8.72 -10.25 12.09
N MET A 218 -8.77 -10.16 13.42
CA MET A 218 -9.54 -11.11 14.24
C MET A 218 -11.03 -11.04 13.91
N LYS A 219 -11.59 -9.83 13.86
CA LYS A 219 -12.99 -9.61 13.47
C LYS A 219 -13.29 -10.17 12.08
N ALA A 220 -12.43 -9.90 11.09
CA ALA A 220 -12.58 -10.43 9.74
C ALA A 220 -12.56 -11.96 9.70
N SER A 221 -11.75 -12.59 10.57
CA SER A 221 -11.65 -14.05 10.66
C SER A 221 -12.89 -14.68 11.32
N LEU A 222 -13.43 -14.06 12.36
CA LEU A 222 -14.67 -14.50 13.02
C LEU A 222 -15.88 -14.40 12.07
N GLN A 223 -15.95 -13.34 11.26
CA GLN A 223 -16.99 -13.17 10.25
C GLN A 223 -16.89 -14.23 9.15
N ALA A 224 -15.69 -14.65 8.77
CA ALA A 224 -15.48 -15.71 7.78
C ALA A 224 -15.79 -17.13 8.31
N ALA A 225 -15.79 -17.32 9.64
CA ALA A 225 -16.11 -18.60 10.29
C ALA A 225 -17.61 -18.78 10.59
N SER A 226 -18.37 -17.69 10.55
CA SER A 226 -19.83 -17.72 10.77
C SER A 226 -20.51 -18.12 9.46
N PRO A 227 -21.36 -19.17 9.41
CA PRO A 227 -22.13 -19.47 8.21
C PRO A 227 -23.04 -18.28 7.88
N GLU A 228 -23.10 -17.86 6.61
CA GLU A 228 -24.06 -16.85 6.18
C GLU A 228 -25.47 -17.26 6.63
N PRO A 229 -26.26 -16.37 7.24
CA PRO A 229 -27.67 -16.63 7.41
C PRO A 229 -28.30 -16.76 6.03
N GLN A 230 -28.80 -17.97 5.72
CA GLN A 230 -29.61 -18.22 4.53
C GLN A 230 -30.78 -17.25 4.55
N THR A 231 -30.77 -16.23 3.69
CA THR A 231 -31.92 -15.37 3.49
C THR A 231 -32.97 -16.17 2.72
N GLY A 232 -33.85 -16.85 3.46
CA GLY A 232 -35.08 -17.40 2.92
C GLY A 232 -35.93 -16.29 2.29
N PRO A 233 -36.80 -16.63 1.32
CA PRO A 233 -37.56 -15.63 0.58
C PRO A 233 -38.45 -14.83 1.54
N LYS A 234 -38.25 -13.51 1.59
CA LYS A 234 -39.12 -12.59 2.32
C LYS A 234 -40.55 -12.71 1.79
N ALA A 235 -41.45 -13.27 2.60
CA ALA A 235 -42.88 -13.20 2.37
C ALA A 235 -43.29 -11.71 2.29
N LYS A 236 -43.88 -11.31 1.16
CA LYS A 236 -44.51 -10.00 1.02
C LYS A 236 -45.76 -9.99 1.89
N ALA A 237 -45.70 -9.32 3.04
CA ALA A 237 -46.90 -8.89 3.74
C ALA A 237 -47.54 -7.75 2.94
N ALA A 238 -48.73 -8.00 2.41
CA ALA A 238 -49.57 -6.99 1.80
C ALA A 238 -50.11 -6.05 2.88
N VAL A 239 -49.92 -4.75 2.70
CA VAL A 239 -50.61 -3.71 3.47
C VAL A 239 -51.39 -2.88 2.47
N SER A 240 -52.73 -2.96 2.57
CA SER A 240 -53.68 -2.08 1.87
C SER A 240 -53.60 -0.65 2.41
N PRO A 241 -53.82 0.39 1.58
CA PRO A 241 -53.84 1.76 2.05
C PRO A 241 -55.25 2.19 2.46
N ALA A 242 -55.38 2.83 3.61
CA ALA A 242 -56.54 3.67 3.96
C ALA A 242 -56.14 5.14 3.82
N ALA A 243 -56.98 5.89 3.10
CA ALA A 243 -56.81 7.29 2.76
C ALA A 243 -57.19 8.24 3.90
N GLY A 244 -56.52 9.39 3.96
CA GLY A 244 -56.92 10.57 4.73
C GLY A 244 -55.92 11.72 4.55
N PRO A 245 -56.36 12.98 4.35
CA PRO A 245 -55.61 13.96 3.55
C PRO A 245 -54.81 14.96 4.39
N VAL A 246 -53.69 15.46 3.85
CA VAL A 246 -53.05 16.68 4.37
C VAL A 246 -52.64 17.61 3.23
N ALA A 247 -53.01 18.87 3.46
CA ALA A 247 -52.94 20.08 2.67
C ALA A 247 -51.62 20.44 1.96
N ASP A 248 -51.83 21.29 0.95
CA ASP A 248 -50.90 22.05 0.11
C ASP A 248 -49.70 22.68 0.80
N LEU A 249 -48.54 22.62 0.11
CA LEU A 249 -47.50 23.66 0.10
C LEU A 249 -46.70 23.63 -1.21
N LYS A 250 -46.45 24.85 -1.71
CA LYS A 250 -45.99 25.28 -3.05
C LYS A 250 -44.62 24.76 -3.56
N PRO A 251 -44.35 24.88 -4.88
CA PRO A 251 -43.25 24.21 -5.57
C PRO A 251 -41.86 24.86 -5.43
N ALA A 252 -40.85 24.00 -5.54
CA ALA A 252 -39.42 24.30 -5.50
C ALA A 252 -38.91 25.06 -6.75
N ALA A 253 -37.98 26.00 -6.52
CA ALA A 253 -37.23 26.72 -7.54
C ALA A 253 -36.09 25.86 -8.15
N LYS A 254 -35.82 26.14 -9.42
CA LYS A 254 -34.95 25.41 -10.35
C LYS A 254 -33.47 25.37 -9.95
N ALA A 255 -32.84 24.24 -10.29
CA ALA A 255 -31.41 23.98 -10.24
C ALA A 255 -30.62 24.80 -11.27
N GLU A 256 -29.47 25.33 -10.86
CA GLU A 256 -28.46 25.93 -11.74
C GLU A 256 -27.18 25.06 -11.73
N ARG A 257 -26.74 24.64 -12.92
CA ARG A 257 -25.53 23.83 -13.16
C ARG A 257 -24.31 24.76 -13.28
N PRO A 258 -23.19 24.51 -12.59
CA PRO A 258 -21.95 25.20 -12.90
C PRO A 258 -21.25 24.60 -14.14
N LYS A 259 -20.70 25.53 -14.93
CA LYS A 259 -20.12 25.38 -16.27
C LYS A 259 -18.84 24.53 -16.27
N ARG A 260 -18.68 23.68 -17.30
CA ARG A 260 -17.45 22.91 -17.59
C ARG A 260 -16.39 23.83 -18.20
N SER A 261 -15.20 23.84 -17.62
CA SER A 261 -13.98 24.44 -18.19
C SER A 261 -13.36 23.49 -19.22
N ALA A 262 -12.94 24.02 -20.37
CA ALA A 262 -12.34 23.29 -21.48
C ALA A 262 -10.92 22.76 -21.15
N PRO A 263 -10.47 21.64 -21.75
CA PRO A 263 -9.13 21.11 -21.53
C PRO A 263 -8.06 21.86 -22.34
N VAL A 264 -6.94 22.16 -21.68
CA VAL A 264 -5.71 22.69 -22.29
C VAL A 264 -5.01 21.56 -23.06
N SER A 265 -4.74 21.80 -24.34
CA SER A 265 -3.97 20.88 -25.21
C SER A 265 -2.48 20.94 -24.89
N LEU A 266 -1.90 19.83 -24.44
CA LEU A 266 -0.45 19.63 -24.37
C LEU A 266 0.00 18.96 -25.68
N LYS A 267 0.84 19.67 -26.45
CA LYS A 267 1.50 19.14 -27.64
C LYS A 267 2.41 17.96 -27.26
N THR A 268 2.17 16.82 -27.89
CA THR A 268 3.04 15.64 -27.90
C THR A 268 4.36 15.98 -28.61
N VAL A 269 5.49 15.76 -27.94
CA VAL A 269 6.81 15.72 -28.56
C VAL A 269 7.19 14.25 -28.77
N ALA A 270 7.43 13.87 -30.01
CA ALA A 270 7.85 12.52 -30.39
C ALA A 270 9.29 12.23 -29.92
N PRO A 271 9.62 10.99 -29.54
CA PRO A 271 10.98 10.61 -29.20
C PRO A 271 11.86 10.51 -30.47
N SER A 272 13.05 11.11 -30.40
CA SER A 272 14.10 11.03 -31.42
C SER A 272 14.77 9.63 -31.40
N PRO A 273 15.15 9.05 -32.55
CA PRO A 273 15.72 7.70 -32.59
C PRO A 273 17.15 7.65 -32.02
N ALA A 274 17.42 6.58 -31.27
CA ALA A 274 18.68 6.29 -30.62
C ALA A 274 19.86 6.21 -31.60
N GLY A 275 20.95 6.92 -31.29
CA GLY A 275 22.22 6.84 -31.99
C GLY A 275 22.89 5.48 -31.84
N ALA A 276 23.50 5.01 -32.93
CA ALA A 276 24.25 3.76 -33.03
C ALA A 276 25.48 3.72 -32.09
N PRO A 277 25.91 2.53 -31.63
CA PRO A 277 27.07 2.38 -30.76
C PRO A 277 28.39 2.62 -31.52
N PRO A 278 29.44 3.15 -30.85
CA PRO A 278 30.72 3.42 -31.49
C PRO A 278 31.49 2.14 -31.83
N LYS A 279 32.11 2.12 -33.01
CA LYS A 279 33.00 1.06 -33.50
C LYS A 279 34.23 0.93 -32.59
N ARG A 280 34.48 -0.29 -32.09
CA ARG A 280 35.74 -0.66 -31.42
C ARG A 280 36.87 -0.72 -32.47
N ASN A 281 37.88 0.12 -32.32
CA ASN A 281 39.16 -0.06 -32.99
C ASN A 281 39.92 -1.23 -32.34
N ARG A 282 40.26 -2.24 -33.13
CA ARG A 282 41.34 -3.19 -32.81
C ARG A 282 42.68 -2.56 -33.21
N PRO A 283 43.72 -2.57 -32.36
CA PRO A 283 45.07 -2.31 -32.85
C PRO A 283 45.57 -3.55 -33.62
N ALA A 284 46.31 -3.26 -34.69
CA ALA A 284 46.98 -4.25 -35.54
C ALA A 284 48.40 -4.52 -35.03
N LYS A 285 48.78 -5.80 -35.10
CA LYS A 285 50.09 -6.43 -34.86
C LYS A 285 50.62 -6.40 -33.43
#